data_AF-A0A090Q059-F1
#
_entry.id   AF-A0A090Q059-F1
#
_cell.length_a   1.000
_cell.length_b   1.000
_cell.length_c   1.000
_cell.angle_alpha   90.00
_cell.angle_beta   90.00
_cell.angle_gamma   90.00
#
_symmetry.space_group_name_H-M   'P 1'
#
loop_
_entity.id
_entity.type
_entity.pdbx_description
1 polymer ?
#
loop_
_entity_poly.entity_id
_entity_poly.type
_entity_poly.pdbx_seq_one_letter_code
_entity_poly.pdbx_strand_id
1 'polypeptide(L)' 'MKNDIQLYFVFSPDYYQFNERFYNEFKTEFNSNANFIKYSIQNTEYKNASNFYDISHLNHTGTRIFTQEVAESLLKTN' A
#
# COMPACT_ATOMS: atom_id res chain seq x y z
N MET A 1 -15.00 -20.56 -14.99
CA MET A 1 -14.75 -19.29 -15.72
C MET A 1 -13.66 -18.56 -14.96
N LYS A 2 -12.53 -18.23 -15.62
CA LYS A 2 -11.62 -17.21 -15.09
C LYS A 2 -12.27 -15.87 -15.44
N ASN A 3 -12.54 -15.04 -14.43
CA ASN A 3 -12.93 -13.67 -14.71
C ASN A 3 -11.67 -12.91 -15.14
N ASP A 4 -11.79 -11.99 -16.11
CA ASP A 4 -10.71 -11.07 -16.51
C ASP A 4 -10.48 -9.98 -15.45
N ILE A 5 -10.40 -10.39 -14.19
CA ILE A 5 -10.16 -9.53 -13.04
C ILE A 5 -8.68 -9.64 -12.69
N GLN A 6 -7.98 -8.52 -12.77
CA GLN A 6 -6.65 -8.38 -12.21
C GLN A 6 -6.77 -8.02 -10.73
N LEU A 7 -6.21 -8.86 -9.85
CA LEU A 7 -6.19 -8.62 -8.42
C LEU A 7 -4.91 -7.90 -8.03
N TYR A 8 -5.05 -6.83 -7.25
CA TYR A 8 -3.97 -6.08 -6.64
C TYR A 8 -4.13 -6.08 -5.12
N PHE A 9 -3.11 -6.54 -4.41
CA PHE A 9 -3.00 -6.38 -2.96
C PHE A 9 -2.28 -5.07 -2.67
N VAL A 10 -2.92 -4.22 -1.88
CA VAL A 10 -2.44 -2.87 -1.60
C VAL A 10 -2.16 -2.73 -0.11
N PHE A 11 -0.91 -2.41 0.24
CA PHE A 11 -0.45 -2.24 1.61
C PHE A 11 -0.30 -0.75 1.90
N SER A 12 -1.20 -0.23 2.74
CA SER A 12 -1.18 1.16 3.19
C SER A 12 -0.07 1.43 4.20
N PRO A 13 0.34 2.70 4.33
CA PRO A 13 1.20 3.14 5.42
C PRO A 13 0.47 3.07 6.77
N ASP A 14 1.22 2.70 7.80
CA ASP A 14 0.89 2.98 9.20
C ASP A 14 1.77 4.15 9.68
N TYR A 15 1.36 4.79 10.78
CA TYR A 15 2.18 5.82 11.43
C TYR A 15 3.48 5.24 12.01
N TYR A 16 3.43 3.96 12.40
CA TYR A 16 4.59 3.21 12.88
C TYR A 16 5.37 2.52 11.76
N GLN A 17 6.42 1.78 12.16
CA GLN A 17 7.24 1.03 11.23
C GLN A 17 6.42 -0.06 10.53
N PHE A 18 6.51 -0.08 9.19
CA PHE A 18 5.92 -1.13 8.38
C PHE A 18 6.42 -2.52 8.78
N ASN A 19 5.48 -3.47 8.91
CA ASN A 19 5.81 -4.85 9.20
C ASN A 19 6.26 -5.60 7.93
N GLU A 20 7.54 -5.45 7.58
CA GLU A 20 8.15 -6.13 6.42
C GLU A 20 8.05 -7.66 6.52
N ARG A 21 8.07 -8.22 7.74
CA ARG A 21 7.92 -9.67 7.93
C ARG A 21 6.55 -10.14 7.48
N PHE A 22 5.49 -9.49 7.96
CA PHE A 22 4.12 -9.80 7.55
C PHE A 22 3.92 -9.67 6.04
N TYR A 23 4.43 -8.59 5.42
CA TYR A 23 4.35 -8.40 3.98
C TYR A 23 5.01 -9.55 3.19
N ASN A 24 6.21 -9.98 3.61
CA ASN A 24 6.93 -11.07 2.94
C ASN A 24 6.25 -12.44 3.16
N GLU A 25 5.74 -12.71 4.36
CA GLU A 25 4.97 -13.92 4.65
C GLU A 25 3.67 -13.92 3.83
N PHE A 26 2.93 -12.81 3.77
CA PHE A 26 1.71 -12.67 2.98
C PHE A 26 1.95 -12.95 1.49
N LYS A 27 3.02 -12.40 0.92
CA LYS A 27 3.42 -12.64 -0.48
C LYS A 27 3.76 -14.10 -0.75
N THR A 28 4.35 -14.78 0.22
CA THR A 28 4.71 -16.19 0.10
C THR A 28 3.46 -17.06 0.05
N GLU A 29 2.47 -16.78 0.91
CA GLU A 29 1.23 -17.57 0.99
C GLU A 29 0.30 -17.37 -0.21
N PHE A 30 0.21 -16.15 -0.78
CA PHE A 30 -0.77 -15.84 -1.84
C PHE A 30 -0.35 -16.27 -3.26
N ASN A 31 0.84 -16.88 -3.44
CA ASN A 31 1.45 -17.26 -4.73
C ASN A 31 1.85 -16.04 -5.60
N SER A 32 2.96 -16.16 -6.34
CA SER A 32 3.74 -15.07 -6.95
C SER A 32 3.11 -14.34 -8.14
N ASN A 33 1.93 -14.78 -8.61
CA ASN A 33 1.24 -14.18 -9.76
C ASN A 33 0.28 -13.05 -9.38
N ALA A 34 0.11 -12.77 -8.08
CA ALA A 34 -0.66 -11.62 -7.63
C ALA A 34 0.18 -10.34 -7.74
N ASN A 35 -0.47 -9.23 -8.09
CA ASN A 35 0.19 -7.93 -8.08
C ASN A 35 0.15 -7.35 -6.67
N PHE A 36 1.29 -6.83 -6.21
CA PHE A 36 1.43 -6.23 -4.90
C PHE A 36 1.87 -4.77 -5.04
N ILE A 37 1.16 -3.88 -4.38
CA ILE A 37 1.50 -2.46 -4.28
C ILE A 37 1.76 -2.18 -2.80
N LYS A 38 2.98 -1.74 -2.50
CA LYS A 38 3.37 -1.24 -1.19
C LYS A 38 3.63 0.26 -1.31
N TYR A 39 3.15 1.04 -0.36
CA TYR A 39 3.48 2.46 -0.28
C TYR A 39 5.01 2.68 -0.22
N SER A 40 5.45 3.87 -0.60
CA SER A 40 6.86 4.26 -0.50
C SER A 40 7.25 4.48 0.96
N ILE A 41 8.03 3.56 1.54
CA ILE A 41 8.58 3.72 2.89
C ILE A 41 9.56 4.92 3.01
N GLN A 42 10.00 5.47 1.88
CA GLN A 42 10.85 6.66 1.78
C GLN A 42 10.05 7.95 1.81
N ASN A 43 8.73 7.91 1.59
CA ASN A 43 7.89 9.09 1.66
C ASN A 43 7.75 9.54 3.12
N THR A 44 8.35 10.69 3.42
CA THR A 44 8.40 11.22 4.79
C THR A 44 7.05 11.70 5.30
N GLU A 45 6.06 11.90 4.42
CA GLU A 45 4.70 12.29 4.80
C GLU A 45 4.01 11.24 5.69
N TYR A 46 4.41 9.98 5.61
CA TYR A 46 3.87 8.92 6.47
C TYR A 46 4.44 8.92 7.89
N LYS A 47 5.45 9.76 8.17
CA LYS A 47 5.93 10.05 9.54
C LYS A 47 5.23 11.25 10.17
N ASN A 48 4.40 11.95 9.42
CA ASN A 48 3.68 13.12 9.88
C ASN A 48 2.35 12.70 10.54
N ALA A 49 2.26 12.83 11.87
CA ALA A 49 1.05 12.46 12.61
C ALA A 49 -0.20 13.24 12.16
N SER A 50 -0.03 14.44 11.60
CA SER A 50 -1.15 15.22 11.06
C SER A 50 -1.77 14.65 9.78
N ASN A 51 -1.18 13.60 9.19
CA ASN A 51 -1.72 12.87 8.04
C ASN A 51 -2.54 11.62 8.46
N PHE A 52 -2.75 11.40 9.76
CA PHE A 52 -3.46 10.24 10.29
C PHE A 52 -4.59 10.65 11.25
N TYR A 53 -5.62 9.80 11.36
CA TYR A 53 -6.62 9.85 12.44
C TYR A 53 -6.12 9.13 13.69
N ASP A 54 -5.44 8.01 13.49
CA ASP A 54 -4.81 7.19 14.53
C ASP A 54 -3.56 6.48 13.98
N ILE A 55 -3.03 5.49 14.68
CA ILE A 55 -1.76 4.86 14.32
C ILE A 55 -1.78 4.10 12.99
N SER A 56 -2.94 3.78 12.43
CA SER A 56 -3.09 2.97 11.21
C SER A 56 -4.00 3.59 10.15
N HIS A 57 -4.84 4.56 10.52
CA HIS A 57 -5.81 5.14 9.60
C HIS A 57 -5.36 6.51 9.10
N LEU A 58 -5.09 6.60 7.80
CA LEU A 58 -4.83 7.87 7.11
C LEU A 58 -6.06 8.78 7.17
N ASN A 59 -5.82 10.09 7.35
CA ASN A 59 -6.85 11.10 7.16
C ASN A 59 -6.91 11.58 5.71
N HIS A 60 -7.77 12.56 5.41
CA HIS A 60 -7.96 13.05 4.05
C HIS A 60 -6.65 13.41 3.32
N THR A 61 -5.72 14.10 3.98
CA THR A 61 -4.43 14.47 3.39
C THR A 61 -3.55 13.24 3.15
N GLY A 62 -3.42 12.36 4.15
CA GLY A 62 -2.65 11.13 4.03
C GLY A 62 -3.21 10.20 2.95
N THR A 63 -4.54 10.05 2.88
CA THR A 63 -5.24 9.26 1.86
C THR A 63 -4.97 9.80 0.47
N ARG A 64 -4.97 11.12 0.28
CA ARG A 64 -4.67 11.73 -1.03
C ARG A 64 -3.27 11.37 -1.50
N ILE A 65 -2.27 11.49 -0.63
CA ILE A 65 -0.87 11.16 -0.94
C ILE A 65 -0.75 9.67 -1.31
N PHE A 66 -1.31 8.79 -0.48
CA PHE A 66 -1.27 7.35 -0.73
C PHE A 66 -1.99 6.95 -2.03
N THR A 67 -3.15 7.55 -2.30
CA THR A 67 -3.92 7.29 -3.53
C THR A 67 -3.11 7.67 -4.78
N GLN A 68 -2.33 8.74 -4.74
CA GLN A 68 -1.44 9.12 -5.84
C GLN A 68 -0.37 8.05 -6.09
N GLU A 69 0.28 7.53 -5.05
CA GLU A 69 1.27 6.45 -5.18
C GLU A 69 0.66 5.16 -5.76
N VAL A 70 -0.54 4.79 -5.33
CA VAL A 70 -1.26 3.62 -5.86
C VAL A 70 -1.61 3.84 -7.33
N ALA A 71 -2.14 5.02 -7.69
CA ALA A 71 -2.48 5.34 -9.08
C ALA A 71 -1.23 5.31 -9.97
N GLU A 72 -0.12 5.91 -9.54
CA GLU A 72 1.15 5.87 -10.27
C GLU A 72 1.66 4.43 -10.46
N SER A 73 1.51 3.58 -9.44
CA SER A 73 1.92 2.18 -9.52
C SER A 73 1.08 1.41 -10.54
N LEU A 74 -0.24 1.60 -10.53
CA LEU A 74 -1.17 0.97 -11.47
C LEU A 74 -0.95 1.43 -12.92
N LEU A 75 -0.66 2.71 -13.12
CA LEU A 75 -0.46 3.30 -14.44
C LEU A 75 0.91 2.95 -15.06
N LYS A 76 1.94 2.66 -14.25
CA LYS A 76 3.25 2.18 -14.73
C LYS A 76 3.24 0.73 -15.20
N THR A 77 2.27 -0.07 -14.77
CA THR A 77 2.12 -1.48 -15.14
C THR A 77 1.33 -1.71 -16.44
N ASN A 78 0.81 -0.64 -17.07
CA ASN A 78 0.13 -0.67 -18.37
C ASN A 78 1.02 -0.02 -19.45
#